data_AF-A0A7R9T2B3-F1
#
_entry.id   AF-A0A7R9T2B3-F1
#
_cell.length_a   1.000
_cell.length_b   1.000
_cell.length_c   1.000
_cell.angle_alpha   90.00
_cell.angle_beta   90.00
_cell.angle_gamma   90.00
#
_symmetry.space_group_name_H-M   'P 1'
#
loop_
_entity.id
_entity.type
_entity.pdbx_description
1 polymer ?
#
loop_
_entity_poly.entity_id
_entity_poly.type
_entity_poly.pdbx_seq_one_letter_code
_entity_poly.pdbx_strand_id
1 'polypeptide(L)'
;TTTTTTTTTTTALGARRGARDDGEPRVFSYDVVEAYAHDANAFTQGLTTCGDGIMCESTGAVGGTPSEVRTTTTATGARRAGADVGGAFAEGLTRVGDDVHVISWKSNRGFTYAVTAEGEVTKKWTFETPLSDGWGLTSLDGELYVTDASDKLHVLDVPGRDGAKLKLKRSMTITDDGKAIRFANELETIGGDVYANILERPCLARIDPANGKVTAWVNLDGLKQASPNDGRGDVLNGIAYDEKLDALYVTGKNWPTMFRLKLREEQGASLDAVRATCTPPSSLPGYGYL
;
A
#
# COMPACT_ATOMS: atom_id res chain seq x y z
N THR A 1 44.11 9.47 5.49
CA THR A 1 42.77 9.70 4.93
C THR A 1 42.09 8.37 4.86
N THR A 2 41.23 8.05 5.82
CA THR A 2 40.57 6.75 5.92
C THR A 2 39.34 6.80 5.04
N THR A 3 39.40 6.19 3.86
CA THR A 3 38.27 6.10 2.94
C THR A 3 37.31 5.06 3.50
N THR A 4 36.22 5.50 4.12
CA THR A 4 35.16 4.60 4.57
C THR A 4 34.44 4.06 3.33
N THR A 5 34.72 2.81 2.97
CA THR A 5 34.03 2.13 1.87
C THR A 5 32.69 1.62 2.39
N THR A 6 31.61 2.38 2.18
CA THR A 6 30.26 1.94 2.49
C THR A 6 29.91 0.80 1.52
N THR A 7 29.90 -0.44 2.00
CA THR A 7 29.59 -1.60 1.15
C THR A 7 28.08 -1.66 0.95
N THR A 8 27.63 -1.28 -0.23
CA THR A 8 26.21 -1.24 -0.59
C THR A 8 25.72 -2.66 -0.89
N THR A 9 25.03 -3.29 0.06
CA THR A 9 24.44 -4.61 -0.18
C THR A 9 23.01 -4.42 -0.64
N THR A 10 22.71 -4.74 -1.90
CA THR A 10 21.30 -4.83 -2.30
C THR A 10 20.74 -6.19 -1.92
N THR A 11 19.67 -6.17 -1.14
CA THR A 11 19.00 -7.38 -0.64
C THR A 11 17.71 -7.59 -1.42
N ALA A 12 17.37 -8.85 -1.74
CA ALA A 12 16.06 -9.19 -2.27
C ALA A 12 14.94 -8.76 -1.30
N LEU A 13 13.86 -8.19 -1.83
CA LEU A 13 12.76 -7.64 -1.05
C LEU A 13 11.93 -8.75 -0.40
N GLY A 14 11.72 -9.84 -1.14
CA GLY A 14 11.04 -11.04 -0.64
C GLY A 14 11.81 -11.79 0.45
N ALA A 15 13.09 -11.49 0.68
CA ALA A 15 13.84 -12.10 1.77
C ALA A 15 13.47 -11.44 3.11
N ARG A 16 13.00 -12.26 4.07
CA ARG A 16 12.81 -11.82 5.46
C ARG A 16 14.14 -11.37 6.06
N ARG A 17 14.40 -10.07 6.03
CA ARG A 17 15.27 -9.42 7.00
C ARG A 17 14.35 -8.71 7.97
N GLY A 18 14.13 -9.35 9.13
CA GLY A 18 13.45 -8.72 10.25
C GLY A 18 14.23 -7.49 10.74
N ALA A 19 13.85 -7.01 11.92
CA ALA A 19 14.59 -5.96 12.62
C ALA A 19 16.11 -6.26 12.69
N ARG A 20 16.91 -5.26 13.06
CA ARG A 20 18.31 -5.47 13.41
C ARG A 20 18.41 -6.48 14.57
N ASP A 21 19.59 -7.06 14.75
CA ASP A 21 19.81 -8.08 15.79
C ASP A 21 19.57 -7.55 17.21
N ASP A 22 19.61 -6.23 17.39
CA ASP A 22 19.26 -5.47 18.60
C ASP A 22 17.74 -5.24 18.76
N GLY A 23 16.92 -5.70 17.81
CA GLY A 23 15.47 -5.52 17.78
C GLY A 23 15.01 -4.16 17.25
N GLU A 24 15.93 -3.27 16.87
CA GLU A 24 15.58 -1.96 16.32
C GLU A 24 15.21 -2.02 14.83
N PRO A 25 14.36 -1.10 14.33
CA PRO A 25 14.05 -1.06 12.92
C PRO A 25 15.31 -0.87 12.05
N ARG A 26 15.30 -1.47 10.86
CA ARG A 26 16.23 -1.13 9.78
C ARG A 26 15.76 0.11 9.05
N VAL A 27 16.69 0.80 8.39
CA VAL A 27 16.36 1.96 7.55
C VAL A 27 16.80 1.69 6.13
N PHE A 28 15.88 1.90 5.19
CA PHE A 28 16.12 1.75 3.77
C PHE A 28 15.91 3.08 3.06
N SER A 29 16.75 3.32 2.06
CA SER A 29 16.48 4.25 0.97
C SER A 29 16.11 3.43 -0.28
N TYR A 30 16.04 4.09 -1.43
CA TYR A 30 15.63 3.51 -2.69
C TYR A 30 16.54 3.94 -3.83
N ASP A 31 16.61 3.09 -4.84
CA ASP A 31 17.10 3.41 -6.17
C ASP A 31 15.93 3.24 -7.15
N VAL A 32 15.66 4.25 -7.97
CA VAL A 32 14.66 4.16 -9.05
C VAL A 32 15.27 3.31 -10.16
N VAL A 33 14.63 2.18 -10.44
CA VAL A 33 15.07 1.26 -11.51
C VAL A 33 14.41 1.62 -12.83
N GLU A 34 13.09 1.81 -12.81
CA GLU A 34 12.28 2.18 -13.96
C GLU A 34 11.14 3.10 -13.53
N ALA A 35 10.65 3.91 -14.46
CA ALA A 35 9.49 4.78 -14.30
C ALA A 35 8.52 4.49 -15.43
N TYR A 36 7.24 4.28 -15.10
CA TYR A 36 6.16 4.01 -16.04
C TYR A 36 5.14 5.12 -15.97
N ALA A 37 4.46 5.36 -17.09
CA ALA A 37 3.32 6.27 -17.11
C ALA A 37 2.24 5.77 -16.14
N HIS A 38 1.65 6.69 -15.41
CA HIS A 38 0.48 6.47 -14.55
C HIS A 38 -0.55 7.57 -14.82
N ASP A 39 -1.82 7.24 -14.67
CA ASP A 39 -2.89 8.20 -14.94
C ASP A 39 -2.89 9.31 -13.89
N ALA A 40 -2.60 10.54 -14.32
CA ALA A 40 -2.54 11.71 -13.45
C ALA A 40 -3.89 12.13 -12.85
N ASN A 41 -5.00 11.50 -13.26
CA ASN A 41 -6.33 11.70 -12.67
C ASN A 41 -6.73 10.59 -11.69
N ALA A 42 -5.84 9.61 -11.47
CA ALA A 42 -6.11 8.48 -10.63
C ALA A 42 -5.83 8.77 -9.17
N PHE A 43 -6.91 8.86 -8.40
CA PHE A 43 -6.79 8.99 -6.97
C PHE A 43 -6.51 7.63 -6.31
N THR A 44 -5.30 7.09 -6.51
CA THR A 44 -4.91 5.74 -6.08
C THR A 44 -5.16 5.51 -4.59
N GLN A 45 -5.96 4.50 -4.26
CA GLN A 45 -6.25 4.10 -2.88
C GLN A 45 -5.83 2.67 -2.55
N GLY A 46 -5.67 1.83 -3.56
CA GLY A 46 -5.15 0.47 -3.44
C GLY A 46 -4.48 0.07 -4.74
N LEU A 47 -3.38 -0.66 -4.65
CA LEU A 47 -2.58 -1.11 -5.78
C LEU A 47 -2.10 -2.53 -5.52
N THR A 48 -2.16 -3.41 -6.51
CA THR A 48 -1.52 -4.73 -6.39
C THR A 48 -1.24 -5.31 -7.77
N THR A 49 -0.29 -6.23 -7.86
CA THR A 49 -0.07 -6.98 -9.11
C THR A 49 -1.21 -7.97 -9.34
N CYS A 50 -1.78 -7.93 -10.55
CA CYS A 50 -2.71 -8.95 -11.04
C CYS A 50 -2.00 -10.02 -11.88
N GLY A 51 -0.66 -10.04 -11.87
CA GLY A 51 0.17 -11.00 -12.57
C GLY A 51 0.43 -10.62 -14.02
N ASP A 52 1.49 -11.20 -14.59
CA ASP A 52 1.83 -11.16 -16.01
C ASP A 52 1.85 -9.73 -16.62
N GLY A 53 2.37 -8.76 -15.85
CA GLY A 53 2.51 -7.37 -16.27
C GLY A 53 1.20 -6.57 -16.24
N ILE A 54 0.19 -7.04 -15.51
CA ILE A 54 -1.07 -6.34 -15.25
C ILE A 54 -1.06 -5.82 -13.81
N MET A 55 -1.40 -4.55 -13.66
CA MET A 55 -1.64 -3.93 -12.36
C MET A 55 -3.14 -3.82 -12.13
N CYS A 56 -3.58 -4.10 -10.90
CA CYS A 56 -4.92 -3.81 -10.43
C CYS A 56 -4.89 -2.63 -9.46
N GLU A 57 -5.86 -1.75 -9.59
CA GLU A 57 -5.90 -0.51 -8.82
C GLU A 57 -7.33 -0.13 -8.46
N SER A 58 -7.53 0.35 -7.24
CA SER A 58 -8.74 1.06 -6.83
C SER A 58 -8.48 2.57 -6.80
N THR A 59 -9.41 3.33 -7.34
CA THR A 59 -9.36 4.80 -7.31
C THR A 59 -10.49 5.37 -6.48
N GLY A 60 -10.16 6.37 -5.67
CA GLY A 60 -11.13 7.17 -4.92
C GLY A 60 -11.91 8.13 -5.81
N ALA A 61 -13.14 8.45 -5.42
CA ALA A 61 -13.99 9.37 -6.16
C ALA A 61 -13.56 10.83 -5.90
N VAL A 62 -13.06 11.54 -6.92
CA VAL A 62 -12.59 12.92 -6.80
C VAL A 62 -12.93 13.74 -8.05
N GLY A 63 -13.26 15.02 -7.87
CA GLY A 63 -13.44 15.95 -9.01
C GLY A 63 -14.60 15.59 -9.97
N GLY A 64 -15.58 14.82 -9.50
CA GLY A 64 -16.69 14.32 -10.32
C GLY A 64 -16.42 12.97 -11.01
N THR A 65 -15.21 12.43 -10.88
CA THR A 65 -14.87 11.06 -11.32
C THR A 65 -15.33 10.07 -10.25
N PRO A 66 -16.14 9.06 -10.59
CA PRO A 66 -16.54 8.01 -9.63
C PRO A 66 -15.38 7.09 -9.31
N SER A 67 -15.46 6.43 -8.15
CA SER A 67 -14.53 5.36 -7.80
C SER A 67 -14.66 4.16 -8.74
N GLU A 68 -13.53 3.60 -9.15
CA GLU A 68 -13.48 2.36 -9.94
C GLU A 68 -12.45 1.38 -9.40
N VAL A 69 -12.63 0.12 -9.81
CA VAL A 69 -11.56 -0.87 -9.87
C VAL A 69 -11.13 -0.99 -11.31
N ARG A 70 -9.84 -0.85 -11.59
CA ARG A 70 -9.30 -0.84 -12.94
C ARG A 70 -8.06 -1.70 -13.07
N THR A 71 -7.77 -2.07 -14.31
CA THR A 71 -6.55 -2.77 -14.68
C THR A 71 -5.75 -1.95 -15.68
N THR A 72 -4.43 -2.00 -15.56
CA THR A 72 -3.50 -1.34 -16.48
C THR A 72 -2.37 -2.28 -16.87
N THR A 73 -1.75 -2.04 -18.03
CA THR A 73 -0.50 -2.71 -18.40
C THR A 73 0.66 -2.00 -17.70
N THR A 74 1.37 -2.68 -16.79
CA THR A 74 2.43 -2.10 -15.95
C THR A 74 3.47 -1.34 -16.77
N ALA A 75 3.95 -1.93 -17.87
CA ALA A 75 5.02 -1.35 -18.68
C ALA A 75 4.65 -0.06 -19.42
N THR A 76 3.35 0.23 -19.62
CA THR A 76 2.89 1.36 -20.44
C THR A 76 1.93 2.29 -19.71
N GLY A 77 1.39 1.89 -18.57
CA GLY A 77 0.29 2.60 -17.89
C GLY A 77 -1.05 2.52 -18.62
N ALA A 78 -1.12 1.82 -19.77
CA ALA A 78 -2.34 1.79 -20.58
C ALA A 78 -3.46 1.04 -19.86
N ARG A 79 -4.59 1.72 -19.67
CA ARG A 79 -5.82 1.15 -19.12
C ARG A 79 -6.33 0.02 -20.00
N ARG A 80 -6.68 -1.11 -19.39
CA ARG A 80 -7.27 -2.28 -20.05
C ARG A 80 -8.78 -2.31 -19.84
N ALA A 81 -9.19 -2.43 -18.59
CA ALA A 81 -10.60 -2.44 -18.21
C ALA A 81 -10.81 -1.69 -16.89
N GLY A 82 -12.07 -1.51 -16.53
CA GLY A 82 -12.44 -1.07 -15.19
C GLY A 82 -13.94 -1.10 -14.97
N ALA A 83 -14.32 -1.12 -13.70
CA ALA A 83 -15.70 -1.25 -13.25
C ALA A 83 -15.97 -0.31 -12.08
N ASP A 84 -17.07 0.43 -12.16
CA ASP A 84 -17.55 1.34 -11.11
C ASP A 84 -17.86 0.58 -9.81
N VAL A 85 -17.52 1.18 -8.67
CA VAL A 85 -17.80 0.64 -7.34
C VAL A 85 -19.26 0.87 -6.90
N GLY A 86 -19.95 1.83 -7.52
CA GLY A 86 -21.39 2.05 -7.41
C GLY A 86 -21.73 3.06 -6.32
N GLY A 87 -21.14 4.25 -6.39
CA GLY A 87 -21.45 5.38 -5.50
C GLY A 87 -20.82 5.32 -4.10
N ALA A 88 -19.97 4.32 -3.82
CA ALA A 88 -19.09 4.32 -2.66
C ALA A 88 -17.72 4.90 -3.04
N PHE A 89 -17.01 5.47 -2.06
CA PHE A 89 -15.63 5.88 -2.25
C PHE A 89 -14.73 4.67 -1.98
N ALA A 90 -14.13 4.13 -3.04
CA ALA A 90 -13.25 2.97 -2.97
C ALA A 90 -11.93 3.32 -2.28
N GLU A 91 -11.46 2.40 -1.45
CA GLU A 91 -10.21 2.49 -0.71
C GLU A 91 -9.32 1.28 -1.09
N GLY A 92 -8.64 0.66 -0.14
CA GLY A 92 -7.66 -0.40 -0.36
C GLY A 92 -8.18 -1.59 -1.16
N LEU A 93 -7.27 -2.20 -1.91
CA LEU A 93 -7.52 -3.29 -2.84
C LEU A 93 -6.45 -4.37 -2.67
N THR A 94 -6.85 -5.64 -2.65
CA THR A 94 -5.91 -6.76 -2.72
C THR A 94 -6.46 -7.90 -3.55
N ARG A 95 -5.56 -8.75 -4.06
CA ARG A 95 -5.92 -9.95 -4.82
C ARG A 95 -5.83 -11.18 -3.92
N VAL A 96 -6.85 -12.04 -3.96
CA VAL A 96 -6.85 -13.37 -3.35
C VAL A 96 -7.34 -14.39 -4.38
N GLY A 97 -6.43 -15.24 -4.86
CA GLY A 97 -6.73 -16.15 -5.96
C GLY A 97 -7.06 -15.39 -7.25
N ASP A 98 -8.20 -15.70 -7.87
CA ASP A 98 -8.67 -15.05 -9.10
C ASP A 98 -9.50 -13.78 -8.84
N ASP A 99 -9.79 -13.51 -7.56
CA ASP A 99 -10.65 -12.41 -7.16
C ASP A 99 -9.84 -11.25 -6.58
N VAL A 100 -10.34 -10.06 -6.83
CA VAL A 100 -9.85 -8.81 -6.25
C VAL A 100 -10.91 -8.27 -5.31
N HIS A 101 -10.50 -7.92 -4.10
CA HIS A 101 -11.37 -7.40 -3.05
C HIS A 101 -11.02 -5.95 -2.78
N VAL A 102 -12.05 -5.12 -2.62
CA VAL A 102 -11.93 -3.68 -2.38
C VAL A 102 -12.82 -3.28 -1.23
N ILE A 103 -12.31 -2.43 -0.35
CA ILE A 103 -13.07 -1.82 0.77
C ILE A 103 -13.44 -0.36 0.44
N SER A 104 -14.25 0.27 1.29
CA SER A 104 -14.69 1.64 1.06
C SER A 104 -14.56 2.54 2.28
N TRP A 105 -14.36 3.82 2.03
CA TRP A 105 -14.13 4.84 3.04
C TRP A 105 -15.38 5.12 3.88
N LYS A 106 -15.22 5.26 5.20
CA LYS A 106 -16.29 5.57 6.17
C LYS A 106 -17.54 4.70 6.01
N SER A 107 -17.32 3.45 5.62
CA SER A 107 -18.37 2.48 5.38
C SER A 107 -17.85 1.10 5.76
N ASN A 108 -18.77 0.21 6.12
CA ASN A 108 -18.47 -1.19 6.28
C ASN A 108 -18.55 -1.97 4.95
N ARG A 109 -18.79 -1.32 3.81
CA ARG A 109 -19.00 -2.02 2.54
C ARG A 109 -17.69 -2.41 1.87
N GLY A 110 -17.68 -3.59 1.27
CA GLY A 110 -16.66 -4.08 0.37
C GLY A 110 -17.24 -4.76 -0.86
N PHE A 111 -16.39 -4.96 -1.85
CA PHE A 111 -16.76 -5.37 -3.21
C PHE A 111 -15.76 -6.40 -3.72
N THR A 112 -16.26 -7.43 -4.39
CA THR A 112 -15.42 -8.45 -5.02
C THR A 112 -15.57 -8.40 -6.53
N TYR A 113 -14.45 -8.46 -7.22
CA TYR A 113 -14.34 -8.43 -8.67
C TYR A 113 -13.56 -9.66 -9.15
N ALA A 114 -13.96 -10.25 -10.27
CA ALA A 114 -13.12 -11.18 -11.00
C ALA A 114 -12.20 -10.37 -11.92
N VAL A 115 -10.94 -10.80 -12.03
CA VAL A 115 -9.99 -10.25 -13.00
C VAL A 115 -9.45 -11.40 -13.86
N THR A 116 -9.63 -11.32 -15.18
CA THR A 116 -9.12 -12.35 -16.10
C THR A 116 -7.62 -12.17 -16.37
N ALA A 117 -6.99 -13.17 -16.99
CA ALA A 117 -5.58 -13.10 -17.38
C ALA A 117 -5.29 -11.97 -18.40
N GLU A 118 -6.30 -11.55 -19.16
CA GLU A 118 -6.21 -10.43 -20.10
C GLU A 118 -6.42 -9.07 -19.42
N GLY A 119 -6.87 -9.08 -18.16
CA GLY A 119 -7.15 -7.89 -17.34
C GLY A 119 -8.59 -7.42 -17.40
N GLU A 120 -9.55 -8.21 -17.88
CA GLU A 120 -10.97 -7.82 -17.85
C GLU A 120 -11.50 -7.85 -16.41
N VAL A 121 -12.26 -6.82 -16.03
CA VAL A 121 -12.75 -6.63 -14.66
C VAL A 121 -14.27 -6.78 -14.62
N THR A 122 -14.79 -7.69 -13.80
CA THR A 122 -16.23 -7.89 -13.62
C THR A 122 -16.61 -7.93 -12.15
N LYS A 123 -17.54 -7.07 -11.74
CA LYS A 123 -18.09 -7.07 -10.37
C LYS A 123 -18.86 -8.37 -10.14
N LYS A 124 -18.55 -9.08 -9.04
CA LYS A 124 -19.22 -10.34 -8.67
C LYS A 124 -20.27 -10.10 -7.58
N TRP A 125 -19.85 -9.61 -6.42
CA TRP A 125 -20.73 -9.40 -5.26
C TRP A 125 -20.18 -8.35 -4.30
N THR A 126 -20.97 -8.06 -3.26
CA THR A 126 -20.61 -7.17 -2.15
C THR A 126 -20.49 -7.97 -0.86
N PHE A 127 -19.70 -7.46 0.08
CA PHE A 127 -19.59 -7.98 1.44
C PHE A 127 -19.56 -6.83 2.44
N GLU A 128 -19.71 -7.13 3.73
CA GLU A 128 -19.53 -6.17 4.82
C GLU A 128 -18.30 -6.51 5.65
N THR A 129 -17.55 -5.51 6.09
CA THR A 129 -16.52 -5.64 7.12
C THR A 129 -17.13 -5.39 8.51
N PRO A 130 -16.47 -5.81 9.60
CA PRO A 130 -16.86 -5.41 10.95
C PRO A 130 -16.39 -4.00 11.32
N LEU A 131 -15.71 -3.28 10.41
CA LEU A 131 -15.11 -1.97 10.63
C LEU A 131 -16.05 -0.87 10.13
N SER A 132 -15.92 0.34 10.70
CA SER A 132 -16.68 1.52 10.27
C SER A 132 -15.96 2.40 9.26
N ASP A 133 -14.66 2.14 9.05
CA ASP A 133 -13.80 2.78 8.06
C ASP A 133 -12.83 1.73 7.51
N GLY A 134 -12.20 2.01 6.37
CA GLY A 134 -11.27 1.10 5.71
C GLY A 134 -10.36 1.88 4.77
N TRP A 135 -9.05 1.70 4.92
CA TRP A 135 -8.01 2.47 4.22
C TRP A 135 -7.20 1.53 3.36
N GLY A 136 -6.15 0.89 3.86
CA GLY A 136 -5.41 -0.11 3.09
C GLY A 136 -5.92 -1.53 3.31
N LEU A 137 -5.63 -2.38 2.32
CA LEU A 137 -6.03 -3.77 2.30
C LEU A 137 -4.93 -4.60 1.63
N THR A 138 -4.42 -5.61 2.32
CA THR A 138 -3.57 -6.65 1.71
C THR A 138 -4.03 -8.03 2.17
N SER A 139 -3.45 -9.10 1.61
CA SER A 139 -3.69 -10.46 2.06
C SER A 139 -2.40 -11.19 2.42
N LEU A 140 -2.47 -12.03 3.45
CA LEU A 140 -1.37 -12.87 3.89
C LEU A 140 -1.97 -14.15 4.48
N ASP A 141 -1.45 -15.31 4.06
CA ASP A 141 -1.79 -16.64 4.60
C ASP A 141 -3.31 -16.93 4.68
N GLY A 142 -4.08 -16.48 3.69
CA GLY A 142 -5.54 -16.70 3.62
C GLY A 142 -6.35 -15.81 4.57
N GLU A 143 -5.78 -14.69 5.00
CA GLU A 143 -6.43 -13.66 5.82
C GLU A 143 -6.29 -12.29 5.14
N LEU A 144 -7.25 -11.40 5.40
CA LEU A 144 -7.16 -10.01 4.98
C LEU A 144 -6.59 -9.15 6.10
N TYR A 145 -5.68 -8.25 5.75
CA TYR A 145 -5.08 -7.27 6.65
C TYR A 145 -5.59 -5.89 6.26
N VAL A 146 -6.11 -5.14 7.24
CA VAL A 146 -6.84 -3.88 7.00
C VAL A 146 -6.39 -2.78 7.95
N THR A 147 -6.24 -1.56 7.45
CA THR A 147 -6.05 -0.32 8.23
C THR A 147 -7.26 0.59 8.13
N ASP A 148 -7.45 1.52 9.08
CA ASP A 148 -8.65 2.36 9.19
C ASP A 148 -8.35 3.79 9.73
N ALA A 149 -7.19 4.36 9.38
CA ALA A 149 -6.62 5.60 9.93
C ALA A 149 -6.17 5.56 11.40
N SER A 150 -6.58 4.55 12.17
CA SER A 150 -6.15 4.38 13.55
C SER A 150 -4.69 3.91 13.63
N ASP A 151 -4.28 3.44 14.79
CA ASP A 151 -3.02 2.74 14.99
C ASP A 151 -3.15 1.22 14.86
N LYS A 152 -4.28 0.71 14.33
CA LYS A 152 -4.58 -0.71 14.25
C LYS A 152 -4.27 -1.30 12.89
N LEU A 153 -3.75 -2.52 12.94
CA LEU A 153 -3.75 -3.47 11.85
C LEU A 153 -4.74 -4.59 12.20
N HIS A 154 -5.88 -4.60 11.50
CA HIS A 154 -6.95 -5.57 11.70
C HIS A 154 -6.73 -6.78 10.82
N VAL A 155 -7.11 -7.95 11.31
CA VAL A 155 -7.09 -9.19 10.53
C VAL A 155 -8.49 -9.77 10.43
N LEU A 156 -8.96 -9.92 9.19
CA LEU A 156 -10.29 -10.43 8.85
C LEU A 156 -10.19 -11.79 8.14
N ASP A 157 -11.29 -12.53 8.12
CA ASP A 157 -11.45 -13.58 7.12
C ASP A 157 -11.60 -13.00 5.71
N VAL A 158 -11.44 -13.87 4.69
CA VAL A 158 -11.55 -13.49 3.28
C VAL A 158 -13.02 -13.63 2.84
N PRO A 159 -13.55 -12.71 2.01
CA PRO A 159 -14.88 -12.82 1.43
C PRO A 159 -15.07 -14.13 0.65
N GLY A 160 -16.06 -14.92 1.04
CA GLY A 160 -16.57 -16.04 0.25
C GLY A 160 -17.80 -15.63 -0.57
N ARG A 161 -18.23 -16.52 -1.48
CA ARG A 161 -19.45 -16.32 -2.29
C ARG A 161 -20.72 -16.14 -1.45
N ASP A 162 -20.76 -16.77 -0.27
CA ASP A 162 -21.88 -16.70 0.68
C ASP A 162 -21.62 -15.72 1.85
N GLY A 163 -20.47 -15.03 1.84
CA GLY A 163 -20.01 -14.18 2.94
C GLY A 163 -20.64 -12.79 2.91
N ALA A 164 -21.79 -12.61 3.55
CA ALA A 164 -22.40 -11.29 3.68
C ALA A 164 -21.60 -10.36 4.61
N LYS A 165 -20.93 -10.91 5.64
CA LYS A 165 -20.20 -10.13 6.64
C LYS A 165 -18.94 -10.87 7.12
N LEU A 166 -17.80 -10.22 6.98
CA LEU A 166 -16.51 -10.68 7.45
C LEU A 166 -16.42 -10.64 8.97
N LYS A 167 -15.58 -11.51 9.53
CA LYS A 167 -15.30 -11.62 10.96
C LYS A 167 -13.93 -11.02 11.27
N LEU A 168 -13.91 -10.18 12.30
CA LEU A 168 -12.66 -9.73 12.91
C LEU A 168 -12.03 -10.91 13.66
N LYS A 169 -10.87 -11.38 13.21
CA LYS A 169 -10.13 -12.45 13.88
C LYS A 169 -9.26 -11.91 15.00
N ARG A 170 -8.51 -10.84 14.72
CA ARG A 170 -7.64 -10.17 15.69
C ARG A 170 -7.33 -8.73 15.25
N SER A 171 -6.71 -7.98 16.14
CA SER A 171 -6.13 -6.67 15.81
C SER A 171 -4.87 -6.47 16.63
N MET A 172 -3.90 -5.79 16.05
CA MET A 172 -2.65 -5.40 16.72
C MET A 172 -2.45 -3.90 16.59
N THR A 173 -1.74 -3.30 17.54
CA THR A 173 -1.31 -1.91 17.45
C THR A 173 -0.03 -1.85 16.63
N ILE A 174 0.00 -1.02 15.61
CA ILE A 174 1.21 -0.71 14.85
C ILE A 174 2.11 0.15 15.73
N THR A 175 3.35 -0.30 15.99
CA THR A 175 4.26 0.39 16.92
C THR A 175 5.69 0.47 16.43
N ASP A 176 6.34 1.60 16.68
CA ASP A 176 7.81 1.76 16.61
C ASP A 176 8.30 2.26 17.97
N ASP A 177 9.27 1.58 18.57
CA ASP A 177 9.81 1.90 19.90
C ASP A 177 8.72 2.06 20.98
N GLY A 178 7.72 1.18 20.93
CA GLY A 178 6.57 1.20 21.84
C GLY A 178 5.58 2.36 21.62
N LYS A 179 5.81 3.24 20.65
CA LYS A 179 4.91 4.34 20.29
C LYS A 179 3.98 3.89 19.16
N ALA A 180 2.70 4.21 19.30
CA ALA A 180 1.71 3.91 18.29
C ALA A 180 1.94 4.72 17.01
N ILE A 181 1.88 4.04 15.86
CA ILE A 181 1.96 4.67 14.53
C ILE A 181 0.55 4.69 13.95
N ARG A 182 -0.02 5.89 13.83
CA ARG A 182 -1.34 6.11 13.21
C ARG A 182 -1.23 6.27 11.70
N PHE A 183 -2.36 6.29 11.01
CA PHE A 183 -2.45 6.68 9.59
C PHE A 183 -1.62 5.81 8.64
N ALA A 184 -1.41 4.55 9.00
CA ALA A 184 -1.08 3.54 8.01
C ALA A 184 -2.23 3.49 6.99
N ASN A 185 -1.88 3.71 5.73
CA ASN A 185 -2.83 3.85 4.65
C ASN A 185 -2.79 2.59 3.77
N GLU A 186 -2.46 2.72 2.49
CA GLU A 186 -2.37 1.59 1.56
C GLU A 186 -1.34 0.53 2.00
N LEU A 187 -1.63 -0.75 1.71
CA LEU A 187 -0.89 -1.91 2.21
C LEU A 187 -0.49 -2.85 1.07
N GLU A 188 0.66 -3.50 1.20
CA GLU A 188 1.06 -4.64 0.36
C GLU A 188 1.83 -5.67 1.19
N THR A 189 1.66 -6.97 0.87
CA THR A 189 2.39 -8.04 1.54
C THR A 189 3.63 -8.45 0.75
N ILE A 190 4.80 -8.40 1.40
CA ILE A 190 6.10 -8.67 0.78
C ILE A 190 6.92 -9.56 1.71
N GLY A 191 7.34 -10.74 1.26
CA GLY A 191 8.15 -11.67 2.06
C GLY A 191 7.48 -12.11 3.37
N GLY A 192 6.14 -12.06 3.43
CA GLY A 192 5.36 -12.37 4.63
C GLY A 192 5.33 -11.26 5.69
N ASP A 193 5.77 -10.04 5.37
CA ASP A 193 5.55 -8.84 6.17
C ASP A 193 4.53 -7.92 5.49
N VAL A 194 3.91 -7.02 6.25
CA VAL A 194 2.98 -6.01 5.72
C VAL A 194 3.73 -4.69 5.55
N TYR A 195 3.78 -4.18 4.33
CA TYR A 195 4.27 -2.84 4.02
C TYR A 195 3.08 -1.90 4.02
N ALA A 196 3.25 -0.71 4.59
CA ALA A 196 2.21 0.29 4.67
C ALA A 196 2.73 1.67 4.26
N ASN A 197 2.01 2.36 3.38
CA ASN A 197 2.19 3.81 3.26
C ASN A 197 1.80 4.47 4.58
N ILE A 198 2.51 5.53 4.97
CA ILE A 198 2.06 6.41 6.04
C ILE A 198 1.53 7.70 5.41
N LEU A 199 0.25 7.99 5.63
CA LEU A 199 -0.40 9.14 5.00
C LEU A 199 0.34 10.46 5.29
N GLU A 200 0.50 11.29 4.26
CA GLU A 200 1.23 12.57 4.28
C GLU A 200 2.73 12.48 4.65
N ARG A 201 3.29 11.25 4.70
CA ARG A 201 4.72 11.03 4.90
C ARG A 201 5.34 10.36 3.68
N PRO A 202 6.59 10.67 3.33
CA PRO A 202 7.27 10.06 2.20
C PRO A 202 7.88 8.71 2.61
N CYS A 203 7.13 7.85 3.31
CA CYS A 203 7.69 6.63 3.89
C CYS A 203 6.78 5.42 3.76
N LEU A 204 7.41 4.24 3.74
CA LEU A 204 6.77 2.96 3.98
C LEU A 204 7.20 2.41 5.34
N ALA A 205 6.26 1.91 6.12
CA ALA A 205 6.55 1.09 7.30
C ALA A 205 6.50 -0.39 6.89
N ARG A 206 7.54 -1.16 7.23
CA ARG A 206 7.49 -2.63 7.20
C ARG A 206 7.06 -3.11 8.59
N ILE A 207 5.96 -3.85 8.65
CA ILE A 207 5.27 -4.22 9.88
C ILE A 207 5.26 -5.75 9.99
N ASP A 208 5.68 -6.26 11.14
CA ASP A 208 5.54 -7.66 11.50
C ASP A 208 4.05 -7.97 11.75
N PRO A 209 3.40 -8.80 10.92
CA PRO A 209 1.97 -9.06 10.99
C PRO A 209 1.57 -9.96 12.17
N ALA A 210 2.53 -10.50 12.92
CA ALA A 210 2.26 -11.28 14.13
C ALA A 210 2.04 -10.39 15.37
N ASN A 211 2.64 -9.20 15.40
CA ASN A 211 2.66 -8.36 16.61
C ASN A 211 2.49 -6.85 16.36
N GLY A 212 2.49 -6.38 15.11
CA GLY A 212 2.33 -4.98 14.75
C GLY A 212 3.61 -4.12 14.91
N LYS A 213 4.76 -4.71 15.23
CA LYS A 213 6.00 -3.93 15.35
C LYS A 213 6.51 -3.53 13.97
N VAL A 214 6.90 -2.27 13.84
CA VAL A 214 7.66 -1.78 12.70
C VAL A 214 9.07 -2.37 12.77
N THR A 215 9.44 -3.13 11.75
CA THR A 215 10.76 -3.79 11.62
C THR A 215 11.69 -3.05 10.68
N ALA A 216 11.13 -2.19 9.82
CA ALA A 216 11.91 -1.27 9.01
C ALA A 216 11.12 -0.03 8.59
N TRP A 217 11.86 1.05 8.33
CA TRP A 217 11.38 2.24 7.64
C TRP A 217 12.02 2.32 6.25
N VAL A 218 11.20 2.58 5.23
CA VAL A 218 11.68 2.91 3.88
C VAL A 218 11.44 4.39 3.65
N ASN A 219 12.51 5.18 3.60
CA ASN A 219 12.44 6.61 3.33
C ASN A 219 12.44 6.85 1.81
N LEU A 220 11.31 7.33 1.30
CA LEU A 220 11.05 7.68 -0.09
C LEU A 220 11.08 9.20 -0.34
N ASP A 221 11.67 9.97 0.57
CA ASP A 221 11.83 11.42 0.38
C ASP A 221 12.53 11.73 -0.95
N GLY A 222 12.11 12.80 -1.61
CA GLY A 222 12.56 13.15 -2.96
C GLY A 222 11.82 12.45 -4.11
N LEU A 223 11.08 11.35 -3.87
CA LEU A 223 10.47 10.58 -4.96
C LEU A 223 9.34 11.36 -5.65
N LYS A 224 8.55 12.10 -4.86
CA LYS A 224 7.44 12.91 -5.39
C LYS A 224 7.91 13.97 -6.40
N GLN A 225 9.07 14.56 -6.16
CA GLN A 225 9.66 15.60 -7.02
C GLN A 225 10.00 15.06 -8.41
N ALA A 226 10.23 13.75 -8.54
CA ALA A 226 10.44 13.07 -9.82
C ALA A 226 9.12 12.74 -10.55
N SER A 227 7.95 13.01 -9.94
CA SER A 227 6.63 12.84 -10.54
C SER A 227 5.77 14.11 -10.35
N PRO A 228 6.20 15.25 -10.92
CA PRO A 228 5.53 16.54 -10.71
C PRO A 228 4.11 16.52 -11.26
N ASN A 229 3.16 16.92 -10.41
CA ASN A 229 1.80 17.26 -10.79
C ASN A 229 1.31 18.31 -9.78
N ASP A 230 0.44 19.22 -10.22
CA ASP A 230 -0.09 20.32 -9.41
C ASP A 230 -1.48 19.96 -8.82
N GLY A 231 -1.82 18.67 -8.80
CA GLY A 231 -3.11 18.16 -8.36
C GLY A 231 -3.34 18.27 -6.85
N ARG A 232 -4.61 18.36 -6.42
CA ARG A 232 -4.98 18.34 -5.00
C ARG A 232 -4.82 16.93 -4.42
N GLY A 233 -4.30 16.82 -3.19
CA GLY A 233 -4.21 15.54 -2.46
C GLY A 233 -3.10 14.60 -2.93
N ASP A 234 -2.09 15.17 -3.59
CA ASP A 234 -1.03 14.49 -4.33
C ASP A 234 0.08 13.90 -3.43
N VAL A 235 -0.29 12.87 -2.66
CA VAL A 235 0.59 12.20 -1.70
C VAL A 235 0.96 10.80 -2.18
N LEU A 236 2.12 10.31 -1.70
CA LEU A 236 2.55 8.92 -1.81
C LEU A 236 1.44 7.97 -1.32
N ASN A 237 0.99 7.06 -2.18
CA ASN A 237 -0.02 6.05 -1.86
C ASN A 237 -0.13 5.00 -2.98
N GLY A 238 -0.05 3.72 -2.63
CA GLY A 238 -0.08 2.61 -3.59
C GLY A 238 1.26 1.89 -3.65
N ILE A 239 1.26 0.63 -3.23
CA ILE A 239 2.40 -0.27 -3.18
C ILE A 239 1.98 -1.55 -3.89
N ALA A 240 2.79 -2.05 -4.82
CA ALA A 240 2.56 -3.38 -5.39
C ALA A 240 3.88 -4.14 -5.46
N TYR A 241 3.82 -5.46 -5.30
CA TYR A 241 5.01 -6.29 -5.32
C TYR A 241 4.85 -7.51 -6.23
N ASP A 242 5.69 -7.61 -7.25
CA ASP A 242 5.77 -8.81 -8.08
C ASP A 242 6.84 -9.75 -7.51
N GLU A 243 6.41 -10.84 -6.89
CA GLU A 243 7.29 -11.83 -6.28
C GLU A 243 8.16 -12.57 -7.31
N LYS A 244 7.67 -12.79 -8.54
CA LYS A 244 8.45 -13.47 -9.59
C LYS A 244 9.62 -12.62 -10.05
N LEU A 245 9.43 -11.29 -10.04
CA LEU A 245 10.44 -10.32 -10.48
C LEU A 245 11.23 -9.70 -9.33
N ASP A 246 10.86 -9.97 -8.07
CA ASP A 246 11.35 -9.28 -6.87
C ASP A 246 11.26 -7.74 -7.07
N ALA A 247 10.12 -7.29 -7.59
CA ALA A 247 9.92 -5.91 -8.05
C ALA A 247 8.90 -5.17 -7.19
N LEU A 248 9.36 -4.12 -6.49
CA LEU A 248 8.52 -3.19 -5.76
C LEU A 248 8.10 -2.03 -6.66
N TYR A 249 6.79 -1.81 -6.78
CA TYR A 249 6.18 -0.69 -7.47
C TYR A 249 5.55 0.26 -6.47
N VAL A 250 5.75 1.56 -6.69
CA VAL A 250 5.20 2.61 -5.84
C VAL A 250 4.70 3.77 -6.69
N THR A 251 3.55 4.33 -6.31
CA THR A 251 2.97 5.51 -6.96
C THR A 251 2.36 6.45 -5.90
N GLY A 252 1.52 7.39 -6.32
CA GLY A 252 0.72 8.21 -5.44
C GLY A 252 -0.57 8.68 -6.09
N LYS A 253 -1.36 9.35 -5.25
CA LYS A 253 -2.64 9.93 -5.67
C LYS A 253 -2.39 11.00 -6.72
N ASN A 254 -2.92 10.82 -7.92
CA ASN A 254 -2.72 11.72 -9.07
C ASN A 254 -1.27 11.80 -9.56
N TRP A 255 -0.40 10.84 -9.24
CA TRP A 255 0.98 10.86 -9.75
C TRP A 255 0.97 10.48 -11.24
N PRO A 256 1.62 11.23 -12.14
CA PRO A 256 1.77 10.81 -13.54
C PRO A 256 2.74 9.64 -13.72
N THR A 257 3.40 9.19 -12.64
CA THR A 257 4.46 8.19 -12.69
C THR A 257 4.27 7.11 -11.63
N MET A 258 4.41 5.87 -12.04
CA MET A 258 4.62 4.71 -11.16
C MET A 258 6.09 4.28 -11.26
N PHE A 259 6.74 4.10 -10.12
CA PHE A 259 8.16 3.77 -10.06
C PHE A 259 8.39 2.31 -9.70
N ARG A 260 9.28 1.62 -10.41
CA ARG A 260 9.89 0.38 -9.92
C ARG A 260 11.12 0.74 -9.08
N LEU A 261 11.10 0.35 -7.82
CA LEU A 261 12.15 0.66 -6.86
C LEU A 261 12.95 -0.58 -6.51
N LYS A 262 14.22 -0.36 -6.21
CA LYS A 262 15.06 -1.32 -5.48
C LYS A 262 15.39 -0.70 -4.12
N LEU A 263 15.20 -1.44 -3.04
CA LEU A 263 15.53 -0.91 -1.72
C LEU A 263 17.00 -1.15 -1.38
N ARG A 264 17.59 -0.15 -0.74
CA ARG A 264 18.97 -0.15 -0.28
C ARG A 264 19.00 0.13 1.21
N GLU A 265 19.60 -0.76 1.98
CA GLU A 265 19.78 -0.53 3.42
C GLU A 265 20.81 0.58 3.66
N GLU A 266 20.42 1.59 4.44
CA GLU A 266 21.30 2.71 4.81
C GLU A 266 22.00 2.36 6.14
N GLN A 267 23.17 1.72 6.03
CA GLN A 267 23.95 1.33 7.21
C GLN A 267 24.39 2.57 8.01
N GLY A 268 24.01 2.62 9.29
CA GLY A 268 24.31 3.74 10.17
C GLY A 268 23.35 4.93 10.07
N ALA A 269 22.24 4.80 9.35
CA ALA A 269 21.19 5.81 9.37
C ALA A 269 20.65 6.03 10.80
N SER A 270 20.41 7.31 11.13
CA SER A 270 19.81 7.67 12.42
C SER A 270 18.33 7.29 12.44
N LEU A 271 17.94 6.45 13.40
CA LEU A 271 16.54 6.15 13.63
C LEU A 271 15.74 7.38 14.06
N ASP A 272 16.34 8.29 14.81
CA ASP A 272 15.67 9.53 15.20
C ASP A 272 15.37 10.41 13.99
N ALA A 273 16.29 10.48 13.03
CA ALA A 273 16.09 11.23 11.79
C ALA A 273 14.96 10.62 10.94
N VAL A 274 14.97 9.29 10.72
CA VAL A 274 13.90 8.65 9.93
C VAL A 274 12.56 8.73 10.65
N ARG A 275 12.52 8.61 11.99
CA ARG A 275 11.29 8.78 12.78
C ARG A 275 10.75 10.20 12.69
N ALA A 276 11.62 11.22 12.66
CA ALA A 276 11.20 12.60 12.49
C ALA A 276 10.51 12.84 11.13
N THR A 277 10.97 12.15 10.08
CA THR A 277 10.36 12.21 8.75
C THR A 277 9.10 11.35 8.62
N CYS A 278 9.14 10.10 9.12
CA CYS A 278 8.15 9.07 8.83
C CYS A 278 7.02 8.96 9.86
N THR A 279 7.21 9.45 11.10
CA THR A 279 6.15 9.39 12.11
C THR A 279 5.12 10.48 11.81
N PRO A 280 3.84 10.13 11.62
CA PRO A 280 2.79 11.12 11.40
C PRO A 280 2.43 11.84 12.70
N PRO A 281 1.79 13.02 12.64
CA PRO A 281 1.23 13.65 13.84
C PRO A 281 0.16 12.74 14.47
N SER A 282 -0.25 13.03 15.70
CA SER A 282 -1.32 12.27 16.37
C SER A 282 -2.72 12.53 15.77
N SER A 283 -2.88 13.62 15.03
CA SER A 283 -4.10 14.02 14.33
C SER A 283 -3.75 14.72 13.02
N LEU A 284 -4.59 14.55 11.99
CA LEU A 284 -4.50 15.29 10.72
C LEU A 284 -5.66 16.29 10.63
N PRO A 285 -5.47 17.56 11.05
CA PRO A 285 -6.52 18.57 10.94
C PRO A 285 -6.84 18.86 9.47
N GLY A 286 -8.12 18.73 9.11
CA GLY A 286 -8.57 18.94 7.72
C GLY A 286 -8.60 17.67 6.86
N TYR A 287 -8.38 16.48 7.43
CA TYR A 287 -8.52 15.23 6.69
C TYR A 287 -10.00 14.87 6.44
N GLY A 288 -10.34 14.79 5.15
CA GLY A 288 -11.66 14.54 4.61
C GLY A 288 -11.78 15.32 3.31
N TYR A 289 -11.80 14.62 2.17
CA TYR A 289 -11.89 15.24 0.84
C TYR A 289 -13.29 15.79 0.56
N LEU A 290 -13.78 16.70 1.42
CA LEU A 290 -14.99 17.48 1.26
C LEU A 290 -14.63 18.97 1.26
#